data_AF-E1RF72-F1
#
_entry.id   AF-E1RF72-F1
#
_cell.length_a   1.000
_cell.length_b   1.000
_cell.length_c   1.000
_cell.angle_alpha   90.00
_cell.angle_beta   90.00
_cell.angle_gamma   90.00
#
_symmetry.space_group_name_H-M   'P 1'
#
loop_
_entity.id
_entity.type
_entity.pdbx_description
1 polymer ?
#
loop_
_entity_poly.entity_id
_entity_poly.type
_entity_poly.pdbx_seq_one_letter_code
_entity_poly.pdbx_strand_id
1 'polypeptide(L)'
;MKDIKKTRKNIILLIASVCIITVVLIGSYAVYHHIFTPDTVYFAGAYPFEETDLNSDAVVLDLSEFDFEQYPVLNQLVNDPEGGHITFNHFEWDYDKIQDFRDLYCVKREVNRYVFWNGTYYQIVVGQS
;
A
#
# COMPACT_ATOMS: atom_id res chain seq x y z
N MET A 1 60.58 7.80 13.50
CA MET A 1 59.40 8.44 14.12
C MET A 1 58.57 9.31 13.15
N LYS A 2 59.18 10.06 12.21
CA LYS A 2 58.42 10.89 11.23
C LYS A 2 57.58 10.07 10.24
N ASP A 3 58.10 8.96 9.73
CA ASP A 3 57.38 8.15 8.73
C ASP A 3 56.15 7.45 9.31
N ILE A 4 56.24 6.94 10.55
CA ILE A 4 55.11 6.30 11.24
C ILE A 4 53.93 7.28 11.41
N LYS A 5 54.19 8.57 11.68
CA LYS A 5 53.15 9.60 11.76
C LYS A 5 52.53 9.90 10.39
N LYS A 6 53.32 9.91 9.32
CA LYS A 6 52.85 10.18 7.94
C LYS A 6 51.99 9.02 7.42
N THR A 7 52.41 7.78 7.67
CA THR A 7 51.65 6.57 7.30
C THR A 7 50.33 6.47 8.06
N ARG A 8 50.32 6.75 9.38
CA ARG A 8 49.07 6.80 10.17
C ARG A 8 48.07 7.83 9.64
N LYS A 9 48.55 9.02 9.26
CA LYS A 9 47.68 10.10 8.76
C LYS A 9 47.02 9.72 7.43
N ASN A 10 47.76 9.05 6.54
CA ASN A 10 47.21 8.52 5.28
C ASN A 10 46.19 7.40 5.51
N ILE A 11 46.43 6.49 6.45
CA ILE A 11 45.49 5.40 6.79
C ILE A 11 44.17 5.98 7.33
N ILE A 12 44.24 6.95 8.24
CA ILE A 12 43.03 7.60 8.78
C ILE A 12 42.24 8.30 7.68
N LEU A 13 42.93 8.97 6.76
CA LEU A 13 42.31 9.65 5.62
C LEU A 13 41.59 8.65 4.72
N LEU A 14 42.22 7.50 4.45
CA LEU A 14 41.66 6.43 3.63
C LEU A 14 40.38 5.83 4.27
N ILE A 15 40.41 5.56 5.57
CA ILE A 15 39.25 5.03 6.31
C ILE A 15 38.10 6.05 6.29
N ALA A 16 38.40 7.32 6.54
CA ALA A 16 37.39 8.38 6.50
C ALA A 16 36.76 8.51 5.10
N SER A 17 37.56 8.44 4.04
CA SER A 17 37.06 8.45 2.65
C SER A 17 36.12 7.28 2.38
N VAL A 18 36.49 6.07 2.82
CA VAL A 18 35.64 4.87 2.66
C VAL A 18 34.32 5.06 3.39
N CYS A 19 34.33 5.51 4.65
CA CYS A 19 33.10 5.76 5.41
C CYS A 19 32.18 6.78 4.73
N ILE A 20 32.73 7.88 4.22
CA ILE A 20 31.94 8.91 3.51
C ILE A 20 31.30 8.30 2.26
N ILE A 21 32.06 7.54 1.46
CA ILE A 21 31.56 6.89 0.24
C ILE A 21 30.46 5.88 0.59
N THR A 22 30.63 5.10 1.66
CA THR A 22 29.62 4.13 2.10
C THR A 22 28.32 4.82 2.54
N VAL A 23 28.41 5.90 3.32
CA VAL A 23 27.23 6.65 3.76
C VAL A 23 26.51 7.28 2.56
N VAL A 24 27.25 7.83 1.60
CA VAL A 24 26.67 8.39 0.37
C VAL A 24 25.99 7.29 -0.45
N LEU A 25 26.61 6.12 -0.62
CA LEU A 25 26.00 5.00 -1.34
C LEU A 25 24.72 4.49 -0.68
N ILE A 26 24.72 4.31 0.65
CA ILE A 26 23.53 3.87 1.39
C ILE A 26 22.43 4.94 1.34
N GLY A 27 22.79 6.22 1.51
CA GLY A 27 21.85 7.33 1.42
C GLY A 27 21.24 7.45 0.01
N SER A 28 22.07 7.40 -1.03
CA SER A 28 21.61 7.40 -2.42
C SER A 28 20.76 6.17 -2.75
N TYR A 29 21.09 4.99 -2.21
CA TYR A 29 20.28 3.79 -2.37
C TYR A 29 18.92 3.93 -1.69
N ALA A 30 18.86 4.46 -0.47
CA ALA A 30 17.62 4.71 0.25
C ALA A 30 16.75 5.76 -0.45
N VAL A 31 17.36 6.86 -0.92
CA VAL A 31 16.67 7.91 -1.68
C VAL A 31 16.22 7.39 -3.04
N TYR A 32 17.05 6.62 -3.74
CA TYR A 32 16.67 5.97 -4.99
C TYR A 32 15.51 5.00 -4.76
N HIS A 33 15.54 4.17 -3.73
CA HIS A 33 14.41 3.30 -3.43
C HIS A 33 13.17 4.08 -2.96
N HIS A 34 13.31 5.22 -2.30
CA HIS A 34 12.16 6.04 -1.93
C HIS A 34 11.56 6.79 -3.14
N ILE A 35 12.38 7.19 -4.13
CA ILE A 35 11.94 7.94 -5.31
C ILE A 35 11.54 7.00 -6.47
N PHE A 36 12.18 5.85 -6.58
CA PHE A 36 12.09 4.91 -7.70
C PHE A 36 11.69 3.49 -7.29
N THR A 37 11.15 3.24 -6.09
CA THR A 37 10.24 2.09 -5.98
C THR A 37 9.15 2.32 -7.01
N PRO A 38 9.02 1.44 -8.02
CA PRO A 38 8.01 1.63 -9.06
C PRO A 38 6.67 1.78 -8.37
N ASP A 39 5.89 2.76 -8.83
CA ASP A 39 4.52 3.01 -8.40
C ASP A 39 3.84 1.66 -8.23
N THR A 40 3.62 1.29 -6.98
CA THR A 40 3.01 0.02 -6.68
C THR A 40 1.60 0.11 -7.21
N VAL A 41 1.34 -0.59 -8.30
CA VAL A 41 0.02 -0.56 -8.92
C VAL A 41 -0.87 -1.44 -8.07
N TYR A 42 -1.69 -0.81 -7.24
CA TYR A 42 -2.76 -1.55 -6.58
C TYR A 42 -3.87 -1.82 -7.59
N PHE A 43 -4.67 -2.85 -7.36
CA PHE A 43 -5.94 -3.06 -8.07
C PHE A 43 -7.05 -3.32 -7.04
N ALA A 44 -8.23 -2.74 -7.20
CA ALA A 44 -9.40 -3.09 -6.39
C ALA A 44 -10.46 -3.74 -7.26
N GLY A 45 -11.15 -4.73 -6.73
CA GLY A 45 -12.39 -5.25 -7.30
C GLY A 45 -13.46 -5.35 -6.23
N ALA A 46 -14.72 -5.22 -6.64
CA ALA A 46 -15.88 -5.52 -5.81
C ALA A 46 -16.66 -6.66 -6.45
N TYR A 47 -16.67 -7.80 -5.77
CA TYR A 47 -17.36 -8.99 -6.24
C TYR A 47 -18.72 -9.08 -5.55
N PRO A 48 -19.84 -8.95 -6.28
CA PRO A 48 -21.17 -9.12 -5.70
C PRO A 48 -21.40 -10.60 -5.36
N PHE A 49 -22.14 -10.88 -4.29
CA PHE A 49 -22.50 -12.25 -3.89
C PHE A 49 -23.83 -12.28 -3.11
N GLU A 50 -24.41 -13.48 -2.96
CA GLU A 50 -25.69 -13.68 -2.28
C GLU A 50 -25.51 -13.80 -0.77
N GLU A 51 -26.48 -13.34 0.03
CA GLU A 51 -26.43 -13.41 1.50
C GLU A 51 -26.19 -14.83 2.02
N THR A 52 -26.70 -15.84 1.31
CA THR A 52 -26.53 -17.26 1.64
C THR A 52 -25.08 -17.73 1.60
N ASP A 53 -24.20 -16.99 0.94
CA ASP A 53 -22.79 -17.30 0.83
C ASP A 53 -21.94 -16.67 1.95
N LEU A 54 -22.57 -15.90 2.86
CA LEU A 54 -21.89 -15.32 4.02
C LEU A 54 -21.46 -16.39 5.02
N ASN A 55 -20.22 -16.25 5.51
CA ASN A 55 -19.77 -17.00 6.67
C ASN A 55 -20.54 -16.55 7.93
N SER A 56 -20.81 -17.46 8.87
CA SER A 56 -21.53 -17.14 10.11
C SER A 56 -20.85 -16.07 10.95
N ASP A 57 -19.53 -15.94 10.82
CA ASP A 57 -18.70 -14.97 11.55
C ASP A 57 -18.38 -13.73 10.69
N ALA A 58 -19.15 -13.49 9.63
CA ALA A 58 -18.97 -12.35 8.74
C ALA A 58 -19.25 -11.02 9.45
N VAL A 59 -18.43 -10.02 9.14
CA VAL A 59 -18.68 -8.63 9.52
C VAL A 59 -19.21 -7.90 8.30
N VAL A 60 -20.47 -7.45 8.36
CA VAL A 60 -21.09 -6.66 7.28
C VAL A 60 -21.01 -5.18 7.64
N LEU A 61 -20.49 -4.38 6.71
CA LEU A 61 -20.51 -2.93 6.77
C LEU A 61 -21.58 -2.39 5.84
N ASP A 62 -22.62 -1.76 6.39
CA ASP A 62 -23.59 -1.02 5.60
C ASP A 62 -22.97 0.31 5.15
N LEU A 63 -22.81 0.51 3.84
CA LEU A 63 -22.29 1.76 3.33
C LEU A 63 -23.31 2.88 3.46
N SER A 64 -22.79 4.07 3.71
CA SER A 64 -23.52 5.32 3.71
C SER A 64 -22.91 6.32 2.72
N GLU A 65 -23.64 7.39 2.45
CA GLU A 65 -23.14 8.50 1.63
C GLU A 65 -21.82 9.09 2.18
N PHE A 66 -21.63 9.06 3.51
CA PHE A 66 -20.39 9.51 4.14
C PHE A 66 -19.18 8.66 3.73
N ASP A 67 -19.36 7.34 3.59
CA ASP A 67 -18.29 6.45 3.14
C ASP A 67 -17.82 6.77 1.73
N PHE A 68 -18.75 7.21 0.85
CA PHE A 68 -18.43 7.63 -0.51
C PHE A 68 -17.76 9.00 -0.56
N GLU A 69 -18.11 9.92 0.34
CA GLU A 69 -17.40 11.19 0.48
C GLU A 69 -15.96 10.97 0.96
N GLN A 70 -15.76 10.07 1.92
CA GLN A 70 -14.45 9.75 2.47
C GLN A 70 -13.59 8.93 1.48
N TYR A 71 -14.19 7.93 0.83
CA TYR A 71 -13.54 7.03 -0.12
C TYR A 71 -14.36 6.92 -1.42
N PRO A 72 -14.23 7.88 -2.34
CA PRO A 72 -14.99 7.90 -3.60
C PRO A 72 -14.83 6.64 -4.46
N VAL A 73 -13.74 5.89 -4.29
CA VAL A 73 -13.53 4.60 -4.98
C VAL A 73 -14.58 3.55 -4.59
N LEU A 74 -15.13 3.58 -3.37
CA LEU A 74 -16.20 2.66 -2.96
C LEU A 74 -17.41 2.81 -3.87
N ASN A 75 -17.79 4.04 -4.18
CA ASN A 75 -18.92 4.34 -5.08
C ASN A 75 -18.67 3.78 -6.48
N GLN A 76 -17.43 3.88 -6.98
CA GLN A 76 -17.06 3.31 -8.26
C GLN A 76 -17.10 1.78 -8.23
N LEU A 77 -16.58 1.17 -7.16
CA LEU A 77 -16.51 -0.28 -6.99
C LEU A 77 -17.90 -0.94 -6.92
N VAL A 78 -18.80 -0.44 -6.08
CA VAL A 78 -20.10 -1.08 -5.85
C VAL A 78 -21.14 -0.79 -6.94
N ASN A 79 -20.93 0.26 -7.74
CA ASN A 79 -21.80 0.60 -8.87
C ASN A 79 -21.20 0.19 -10.23
N ASP A 80 -20.07 -0.50 -10.27
CA ASP A 80 -19.52 -1.08 -11.49
C ASP A 80 -20.32 -2.35 -11.87
N PRO A 81 -21.07 -2.32 -13.00
CA PRO A 81 -21.93 -3.43 -13.40
C PRO A 81 -21.15 -4.70 -13.80
N GLU A 82 -19.84 -4.61 -14.06
CA GLU A 82 -19.00 -5.76 -14.44
C GLU A 82 -18.28 -6.39 -13.22
N GLY A 83 -18.52 -5.90 -12.00
CA GLY A 83 -17.73 -6.28 -10.81
C GLY A 83 -16.28 -5.79 -10.91
N GLY A 84 -16.11 -4.65 -11.59
CA GLY A 84 -14.92 -4.31 -12.34
C GLY A 84 -13.69 -3.99 -11.51
N HIS A 85 -12.58 -4.54 -12.00
CA HIS A 85 -11.23 -4.29 -11.52
C HIS A 85 -10.83 -2.84 -11.79
N ILE A 86 -10.81 -2.00 -10.76
CA ILE A 86 -10.24 -0.67 -10.81
C ILE A 86 -8.73 -0.77 -10.62
N THR A 87 -7.96 -0.31 -11.62
CA THR A 87 -6.50 -0.21 -11.51
C THR A 87 -6.16 1.10 -10.80
N PHE A 88 -5.49 1.03 -9.65
CA PHE A 88 -5.15 2.20 -8.82
C PHE A 88 -3.95 3.01 -9.32
N ASN A 89 -3.44 2.77 -10.53
CA ASN A 89 -2.47 3.69 -11.17
C ASN A 89 -2.99 5.13 -11.29
N HIS A 90 -4.28 5.38 -10.99
CA HIS A 90 -4.95 6.66 -11.13
C HIS A 90 -5.45 7.29 -9.82
N PHE A 91 -5.25 6.66 -8.66
CA PHE A 91 -5.58 7.29 -7.38
C PHE A 91 -4.28 7.75 -6.73
N GLU A 92 -4.15 9.06 -6.51
CA GLU A 92 -3.03 9.71 -5.79
C GLU A 92 -3.06 9.38 -4.28
N TRP A 93 -3.30 8.13 -3.92
CA TRP A 93 -3.30 7.70 -2.53
C TRP A 93 -1.89 7.26 -2.16
N ASP A 94 -1.40 7.82 -1.06
CA ASP A 94 -0.20 7.30 -0.41
C ASP A 94 -0.47 5.89 0.14
N TYR A 95 0.61 5.18 0.46
CA TYR A 95 0.54 3.82 0.99
C TYR A 95 -0.33 3.72 2.25
N ASP A 96 -0.26 4.72 3.13
CA ASP A 96 -0.98 4.73 4.41
C ASP A 96 -2.50 4.78 4.19
N LYS A 97 -2.99 5.64 3.29
CA LYS A 97 -4.41 5.69 2.91
C LYS A 97 -4.91 4.38 2.31
N ILE A 98 -4.06 3.70 1.53
CA ILE A 98 -4.40 2.39 0.96
C ILE A 98 -4.49 1.34 2.06
N GLN A 99 -3.59 1.36 3.05
CA GLN A 99 -3.70 0.45 4.20
C GLN A 99 -4.95 0.74 5.02
N ASP A 100 -5.25 2.00 5.33
CA ASP A 100 -6.46 2.38 6.06
C ASP A 100 -7.73 1.89 5.33
N PHE A 101 -7.80 2.09 4.02
CA PHE A 101 -8.89 1.59 3.19
C PHE A 101 -9.03 0.06 3.24
N ARG A 102 -7.92 -0.68 3.11
CA ARG A 102 -7.89 -2.15 3.21
C ARG A 102 -8.32 -2.63 4.59
N ASP A 103 -7.91 -1.90 5.61
CA ASP A 103 -8.17 -2.21 7.00
C ASP A 103 -9.63 -2.00 7.39
N LEU A 104 -10.31 -1.08 6.69
CA LEU A 104 -11.72 -0.78 6.90
C LEU A 104 -12.64 -1.64 6.02
N TYR A 105 -12.38 -1.77 4.72
CA TYR A 105 -13.39 -2.28 3.78
C TYR A 105 -13.06 -3.62 3.13
N CYS A 106 -11.80 -4.09 3.17
CA CYS A 106 -11.42 -5.33 2.48
C CYS A 106 -11.54 -6.56 3.38
N VAL A 107 -11.75 -7.72 2.73
CA VAL A 107 -11.57 -9.03 3.36
C VAL A 107 -10.10 -9.23 3.72
N LYS A 108 -9.85 -9.64 4.96
CA LYS A 108 -8.54 -10.08 5.44
C LYS A 108 -8.61 -11.57 5.76
N ARG A 109 -7.46 -12.27 5.74
CA ARG A 109 -7.38 -13.68 6.16
C ARG A 109 -8.01 -13.96 7.53
N GLU A 110 -7.98 -12.98 8.43
CA GLU A 110 -8.45 -13.09 9.81
C GLU A 110 -9.87 -12.54 10.00
N VAL A 111 -10.38 -11.76 9.05
CA VAL A 111 -11.69 -11.09 9.16
C VAL A 111 -12.41 -11.17 7.81
N ASN A 112 -13.48 -11.95 7.76
CA ASN A 112 -14.39 -12.04 6.62
C ASN A 112 -15.30 -10.82 6.62
N ARG A 113 -14.78 -9.70 6.11
CA ARG A 113 -15.50 -8.44 6.05
C ARG A 113 -16.14 -8.21 4.69
N TYR A 114 -17.41 -7.85 4.70
CA TYR A 114 -18.18 -7.58 3.50
C TYR A 114 -18.86 -6.23 3.60
N VAL A 115 -19.27 -5.72 2.45
CA VAL A 115 -19.86 -4.41 2.31
C VAL A 115 -21.26 -4.58 1.73
N PHE A 116 -22.27 -3.99 2.35
CA PHE A 116 -23.64 -4.01 1.86
C PHE A 116 -24.01 -2.65 1.29
N TRP A 117 -24.52 -2.66 0.05
CA TRP A 117 -24.99 -1.45 -0.63
C TRP A 117 -26.17 -1.78 -1.54
N ASN A 118 -27.23 -0.98 -1.44
CA ASN A 118 -28.40 -1.04 -2.30
C ASN A 118 -28.98 -2.47 -2.50
N GLY A 119 -29.04 -3.26 -1.44
CA GLY A 119 -29.59 -4.62 -1.49
C GLY A 119 -28.60 -5.72 -1.92
N THR A 120 -27.34 -5.38 -2.18
CA THR A 120 -26.32 -6.33 -2.65
C THR A 120 -25.13 -6.37 -1.69
N TYR A 121 -24.59 -7.56 -1.43
CA TYR A 121 -23.35 -7.73 -0.68
C TYR A 121 -22.15 -7.79 -1.63
N TYR A 122 -21.06 -7.14 -1.24
CA TYR A 122 -19.83 -7.03 -2.02
C TYR A 122 -18.62 -7.46 -1.20
N GLN A 123 -17.77 -8.27 -1.82
CA GLN A 123 -16.43 -8.53 -1.33
C GLN A 123 -15.47 -7.56 -2.01
N ILE A 124 -14.90 -6.63 -1.24
CA ILE A 124 -13.85 -5.74 -1.73
C ILE A 124 -12.50 -6.42 -1.58
N VAL A 125 -11.74 -6.50 -2.67
CA VAL A 125 -10.40 -7.08 -2.71
C VAL A 125 -9.44 -6.05 -3.27
N VAL A 126 -8.34 -5.79 -2.55
CA VAL A 126 -7.23 -4.98 -3.05
C VAL A 126 -6.01 -5.88 -3.26
N GLY A 127 -5.57 -5.98 -4.51
CA GLY A 127 -4.34 -6.64 -4.95
C GLY A 127 -3.20 -5.64 -5.19
N GLN A 128 -1.99 -6.18 -5.28
CA GLN A 128 -0.77 -5.45 -5.62
C GLN A 128 -0.14 -6.14 -6.83
N SER A 129 0.19 -5.39 -7.89
CA SER A 129 0.97 -5.89 -9.03
C SER A 129 2.46 -5.55 -8.95
#